data_AF-A0A317ERX3-F1
#
_entry.id   AF-A0A317ERX3-F1
#
_cell.length_a   1.000
_cell.length_b   1.000
_cell.length_c   1.000
_cell.angle_alpha   90.00
_cell.angle_beta   90.00
_cell.angle_gamma   90.00
#
_symmetry.space_group_name_H-M   'P 1'
#
loop_
_entity.id
_entity.type
_entity.pdbx_description
1 polymer ?
#
loop_
_entity_poly.entity_id
_entity_poly.type
_entity_poly.pdbx_seq_one_letter_code
_entity_poly.pdbx_strand_id
1 'polypeptide(L)'
;MKKTVLIAACISVAFFSKAQDKTNLVASGSSFNLSSQPFLFAVNTLTSENQKWNVHYSGSYAERASGQFGYNGLGQQFGVKGYLGSRFTLYATASLGFANGGGINSAQQAEVIRGLIGGNKALGFRLGAGLGLSRDWSSTASAISRITASFDEQRWRLLGNLRFEKAFDKTRDKLDFISAIGFQHRINEGWYLGFEALGQDLEGFWEKDEAEGGAKVMIGPSINLSPKQSKLSFSLSGGPVFYATRSSVVPSEAIREIGSVASGNGYTIRALVNFNLHK
;
A
#
# COMPACT_ATOMS: atom_id res chain seq x y z
N MET A 1 -7.34 3.78 -31.15
CA MET A 1 -6.80 3.46 -29.81
C MET A 1 -7.87 3.17 -28.75
N LYS A 2 -9.08 3.76 -28.76
CA LYS A 2 -10.10 3.50 -27.72
C LYS A 2 -10.76 2.11 -27.77
N LYS A 3 -10.94 1.53 -28.97
CA LYS A 3 -11.60 0.22 -29.15
C LYS A 3 -10.73 -0.97 -28.76
N THR A 4 -9.41 -0.89 -28.96
CA THR A 4 -8.45 -1.95 -28.61
C THR A 4 -8.27 -2.10 -27.10
N VAL A 5 -8.29 -0.99 -26.34
CA VAL A 5 -8.25 -1.01 -24.87
C VAL A 5 -9.53 -1.61 -24.27
N LEU A 6 -10.69 -1.28 -24.86
CA LEU A 6 -11.97 -1.84 -24.43
C LEU A 6 -12.05 -3.36 -24.69
N ILE A 7 -11.56 -3.82 -25.85
CA ILE A 7 -11.51 -5.25 -26.18
C ILE A 7 -10.52 -5.99 -25.27
N ALA A 8 -9.36 -5.41 -24.94
CA ALA A 8 -8.44 -5.98 -23.97
C ALA A 8 -9.04 -6.06 -22.55
N ALA A 9 -9.82 -5.05 -22.14
CA ALA A 9 -10.55 -5.04 -20.88
C ALA A 9 -11.70 -6.06 -20.85
N CYS A 10 -12.40 -6.28 -21.97
CA CYS A 10 -13.45 -7.31 -22.05
C CYS A 10 -12.87 -8.73 -22.13
N ILE A 11 -11.76 -8.93 -22.82
CA ILE A 11 -11.06 -10.22 -22.89
C ILE A 11 -10.50 -10.60 -21.52
N SER A 12 -9.93 -9.65 -20.76
CA SER A 12 -9.49 -9.93 -19.40
C SER A 12 -10.66 -10.34 -18.49
N VAL A 13 -11.80 -9.65 -18.55
CA VAL A 13 -13.05 -10.03 -17.84
C VAL A 13 -13.51 -11.45 -18.21
N ALA A 14 -13.44 -11.84 -19.48
CA ALA A 14 -13.84 -13.19 -19.92
C ALA A 14 -12.89 -14.30 -19.41
N PHE A 15 -11.59 -14.03 -19.28
CA PHE A 15 -10.66 -14.95 -18.62
C PHE A 15 -10.93 -15.07 -17.10
N PHE A 16 -11.39 -13.99 -16.45
CA PHE A 16 -11.77 -14.03 -15.03
C PHE A 16 -13.09 -14.79 -14.78
N SER A 17 -13.99 -14.88 -15.75
CA SER A 17 -15.23 -15.66 -15.62
C SER A 17 -14.97 -17.17 -15.62
N LYS A 18 -13.92 -17.65 -16.33
CA LYS A 18 -13.54 -19.08 -16.32
C LYS A 18 -12.84 -19.53 -15.02
N ALA A 19 -12.35 -18.61 -14.19
CA ALA A 19 -11.79 -18.94 -12.88
C ALA A 19 -12.88 -19.27 -11.82
N GLN A 20 -14.16 -19.20 -12.19
CA GLN A 20 -15.30 -19.52 -11.33
C GLN A 20 -15.90 -20.90 -11.59
N ASP A 21 -15.25 -21.75 -12.40
CA ASP A 21 -15.71 -23.12 -12.58
C ASP A 21 -15.75 -23.87 -11.24
N LYS A 22 -16.90 -24.49 -10.97
CA LYS A 22 -17.15 -25.35 -9.81
C LYS A 22 -16.46 -26.69 -9.99
N THR A 23 -15.15 -26.71 -10.19
CA THR A 23 -14.38 -27.92 -9.92
C THR A 23 -14.21 -28.02 -8.42
N ASN A 24 -14.82 -29.05 -7.83
CA ASN A 24 -14.56 -29.48 -6.46
C ASN A 24 -13.08 -29.88 -6.36
N LEU A 25 -12.20 -28.89 -6.17
CA LEU A 25 -10.84 -29.15 -5.75
C LEU A 25 -10.91 -29.61 -4.30
N VAL A 26 -10.82 -30.93 -4.14
CA VAL A 26 -10.52 -31.61 -2.89
C VAL A 26 -9.41 -30.84 -2.18
N ALA A 27 -9.65 -30.46 -0.93
CA ALA A 27 -8.69 -29.80 -0.06
C ALA A 27 -7.46 -30.71 0.14
N SER A 28 -6.49 -30.60 -0.75
CA SER A 28 -5.20 -31.25 -0.63
C SER A 28 -4.36 -30.51 0.41
N GLY A 29 -4.58 -30.86 1.69
CA GLY A 29 -3.59 -30.98 2.77
C GLY A 29 -2.54 -29.89 3.03
N SER A 30 -2.62 -28.73 2.37
CA SER A 30 -1.65 -27.65 2.47
C SER A 30 -2.39 -26.40 2.92
N SER A 31 -2.43 -26.20 4.24
CA SER A 31 -2.87 -24.94 4.83
C SER A 31 -1.89 -23.84 4.40
N PHE A 32 -2.22 -23.14 3.32
CA PHE A 32 -1.48 -21.99 2.83
C PHE A 32 -1.63 -20.84 3.84
N ASN A 33 -0.51 -20.42 4.46
CA ASN A 33 -0.51 -19.28 5.36
C ASN A 33 -0.40 -17.98 4.54
N LEU A 34 -1.54 -17.48 4.10
CA LEU A 34 -1.66 -16.17 3.50
C LEU A 34 -1.58 -15.12 4.61
N SER A 35 -0.51 -14.32 4.62
CA SER A 35 -0.44 -13.15 5.50
C SER A 35 -1.65 -12.23 5.24
N SER A 36 -2.25 -11.77 6.33
CA SER A 36 -3.37 -10.82 6.36
C SER A 36 -2.95 -9.47 5.77
N GLN A 37 -1.68 -9.07 5.95
CA GLN A 37 -1.07 -7.84 5.42
C GLN A 37 0.32 -8.17 4.83
N PRO A 38 0.39 -8.64 3.57
CA PRO A 38 1.64 -9.08 2.92
C PRO A 38 2.49 -7.94 2.34
N PHE A 39 1.92 -6.74 2.21
CA PHE A 39 2.54 -5.59 1.56
C PHE A 39 2.61 -4.45 2.57
N LEU A 40 3.65 -3.63 2.47
CA LEU A 40 3.92 -2.56 3.42
C LEU A 40 3.27 -1.23 3.02
N PHE A 41 2.98 -1.06 1.73
CA PHE A 41 2.43 0.17 1.16
C PHE A 41 0.98 0.03 0.67
N ALA A 42 0.44 -1.19 0.65
CA ALA A 42 -0.88 -1.45 0.08
C ALA A 42 -1.78 -2.28 1.02
N VAL A 43 -3.05 -1.91 1.12
CA VAL A 43 -4.06 -2.51 2.00
C VAL A 43 -5.00 -3.39 1.19
N ASN A 44 -5.19 -4.65 1.62
CA ASN A 44 -6.20 -5.56 1.06
C ASN A 44 -7.41 -5.69 2.00
N THR A 45 -8.56 -5.96 1.39
CA THR A 45 -9.74 -6.51 2.09
C THR A 45 -9.48 -7.92 2.59
N LEU A 46 -10.05 -8.24 3.75
CA LEU A 46 -10.06 -9.59 4.30
C LEU A 46 -11.20 -10.44 3.70
N THR A 47 -11.14 -11.76 3.89
CA THR A 47 -12.14 -12.73 3.40
C THR A 47 -12.88 -13.39 4.55
N SER A 48 -14.01 -14.02 4.26
CA SER A 48 -14.76 -14.83 5.24
C SER A 48 -13.98 -16.06 5.74
N GLU A 49 -12.98 -16.51 5.00
CA GLU A 49 -12.06 -17.58 5.43
C GLU A 49 -10.85 -17.03 6.20
N ASN A 50 -10.66 -15.70 6.17
CA ASN A 50 -9.56 -14.98 6.83
C ASN A 50 -10.13 -13.84 7.70
N GLN A 51 -11.12 -14.16 8.55
CA GLN A 51 -11.81 -13.20 9.45
C GLN A 51 -10.94 -12.71 10.62
N LYS A 52 -9.63 -12.81 10.48
CA LYS A 52 -8.70 -12.76 11.60
C LYS A 52 -8.30 -11.33 11.83
N TRP A 53 -8.51 -10.88 13.06
CA TRP A 53 -7.85 -9.68 13.54
C TRP A 53 -6.34 -9.91 13.55
N ASN A 54 -5.60 -8.97 12.97
CA ASN A 54 -4.15 -8.92 13.07
C ASN A 54 -3.72 -7.58 13.64
N VAL A 55 -2.75 -7.65 14.53
CA VAL A 55 -1.98 -6.50 14.98
C VAL A 55 -0.69 -6.50 14.16
N HIS A 56 -0.18 -5.33 13.81
CA HIS A 56 1.09 -5.22 13.15
C HIS A 56 1.90 -4.06 13.69
N TYR A 57 3.21 -4.25 13.67
CA TYR A 57 4.19 -3.23 14.00
C TYR A 57 5.14 -3.10 12.83
N SER A 58 5.42 -1.87 12.41
CA SER A 58 6.44 -1.59 11.41
C SER A 58 7.40 -0.52 11.85
N GLY A 59 8.69 -0.75 11.56
CA GLY A 59 9.73 0.26 11.61
C GLY A 59 10.09 0.69 10.19
N SER A 60 10.36 1.97 9.99
CA SER A 60 10.87 2.50 8.73
C SER A 60 12.05 3.43 8.96
N TYR A 61 12.93 3.51 7.98
CA TYR A 61 13.84 4.63 7.84
C TYR A 61 13.66 5.22 6.45
N ALA A 62 13.60 6.54 6.35
CA ALA A 62 13.57 7.21 5.07
C ALA A 62 14.44 8.47 5.09
N GLU A 63 15.02 8.80 3.96
CA GLU A 63 15.76 10.04 3.77
C GLU A 63 15.15 10.78 2.59
N ARG A 64 14.81 12.06 2.78
CA ARG A 64 14.13 12.90 1.78
C ARG A 64 12.83 12.28 1.25
N ALA A 65 12.17 11.48 2.08
CA ALA A 65 10.86 10.91 1.82
C ALA A 65 10.04 10.93 3.10
N SER A 66 8.78 11.36 3.00
CA SER A 66 7.83 11.47 4.09
C SER A 66 6.43 11.07 3.59
N GLY A 67 5.41 11.14 4.45
CA GLY A 67 4.04 10.81 4.07
C GLY A 67 3.84 9.30 3.89
N GLN A 68 3.37 8.88 2.71
CA GLN A 68 3.04 7.47 2.46
C GLN A 68 4.30 6.59 2.36
N PHE A 69 5.43 7.17 1.92
CA PHE A 69 6.72 6.48 1.84
C PHE A 69 7.27 6.15 3.24
N GLY A 70 6.97 6.96 4.25
CA GLY A 70 7.48 6.78 5.61
C GLY A 70 7.66 8.12 6.31
N TYR A 71 8.68 8.20 7.16
CA TYR A 71 9.06 9.44 7.84
C TYR A 71 10.51 9.77 7.54
N ASN A 72 10.84 11.04 7.30
CA ASN A 72 12.21 11.48 7.03
C ASN A 72 13.04 11.40 8.33
N GLY A 73 13.71 10.27 8.50
CA GLY A 73 14.29 9.78 9.75
C GLY A 73 13.72 8.40 10.12
N LEU A 74 13.63 8.13 11.43
CA LEU A 74 13.10 6.86 11.94
C LEU A 74 11.59 6.96 12.12
N GLY A 75 10.83 6.03 11.54
CA GLY A 75 9.39 5.89 11.74
C GLY A 75 9.06 4.59 12.47
N GLN A 76 8.09 4.64 13.37
CA GLN A 76 7.49 3.49 14.03
C GLN A 76 5.98 3.57 13.85
N GLN A 77 5.34 2.46 13.50
CA GLN A 77 3.90 2.40 13.30
C GLN A 77 3.33 1.15 13.92
N PHE A 78 2.25 1.32 14.66
CA PHE A 78 1.38 0.26 15.13
C PHE A 78 0.10 0.29 14.31
N GLY A 79 -0.43 -0.88 13.99
CA GLY A 79 -1.70 -0.96 13.32
C GLY A 79 -2.49 -2.20 13.67
N VAL A 80 -3.79 -2.09 13.44
CA VAL A 80 -4.76 -3.16 13.64
C VAL A 80 -5.57 -3.27 12.35
N LYS A 81 -5.74 -4.50 11.88
CA LYS A 81 -6.67 -4.79 10.80
C LYS A 81 -7.57 -5.95 11.19
N GLY A 82 -8.86 -5.79 10.98
CA GLY A 82 -9.86 -6.74 11.43
C GLY A 82 -11.00 -6.87 10.45
N TYR A 83 -11.70 -8.00 10.52
CA TYR A 83 -12.88 -8.23 9.72
C TYR A 83 -14.13 -8.06 10.59
N LEU A 84 -15.06 -7.23 10.12
CA LEU A 84 -16.33 -6.96 10.79
C LEU A 84 -17.48 -7.51 9.93
N GLY A 85 -18.20 -8.49 10.50
CA GLY A 85 -19.31 -9.16 9.81
C GLY A 85 -18.82 -9.98 8.62
N SER A 86 -19.44 -9.77 7.45
CA SER A 86 -19.20 -10.57 6.24
C SER A 86 -18.64 -9.80 5.05
N ARG A 87 -18.38 -8.49 5.19
CA ARG A 87 -17.91 -7.65 4.07
C ARG A 87 -17.04 -6.47 4.48
N PHE A 88 -16.86 -6.17 5.76
CA PHE A 88 -16.14 -4.97 6.17
C PHE A 88 -14.77 -5.32 6.73
N THR A 89 -13.75 -4.63 6.26
CA THR A 89 -12.41 -4.62 6.83
C THR A 89 -12.22 -3.31 7.56
N LEU A 90 -11.91 -3.38 8.85
CA LEU A 90 -11.49 -2.24 9.65
C LEU A 90 -9.97 -2.17 9.62
N TYR A 91 -9.42 -0.99 9.39
CA TYR A 91 -7.98 -0.75 9.39
C TYR A 91 -7.68 0.52 10.16
N ALA A 92 -6.76 0.46 11.11
CA ALA A 92 -6.32 1.64 11.84
C ALA A 92 -4.82 1.58 12.10
N THR A 93 -4.15 2.73 12.06
CA THR A 93 -2.74 2.88 12.39
C THR A 93 -2.48 4.11 13.24
N ALA A 94 -1.42 4.02 14.04
CA ALA A 94 -0.84 5.13 14.77
C ALA A 94 0.68 5.05 14.64
N SER A 95 1.31 6.18 14.32
CA SER A 95 2.73 6.24 13.97
C SER A 95 3.44 7.35 14.75
N LEU A 96 4.70 7.12 15.08
CA LEU A 96 5.65 8.06 15.66
C LEU A 96 6.87 8.19 14.73
N GLY A 97 7.36 9.41 14.55
CA GLY A 97 8.46 9.74 13.66
C GLY A 97 9.50 10.56 14.40
N PHE A 98 10.77 10.18 14.29
CA PHE A 98 11.93 10.83 14.89
C PHE A 98 12.80 11.38 13.76
N ALA A 99 12.88 12.70 13.65
CA ALA A 99 13.50 13.32 12.48
C ALA A 99 15.02 13.35 12.63
N ASN A 100 15.73 13.26 11.51
CA ASN A 100 17.20 13.31 11.50
C ASN A 100 17.75 14.63 12.10
N GLY A 101 17.00 15.73 11.97
CA GLY A 101 17.33 17.04 12.55
C GLY A 101 16.80 17.26 13.98
N GLY A 102 16.26 16.23 14.62
CA GLY A 102 15.55 16.35 15.89
C GLY A 102 14.06 16.66 15.73
N GLY A 103 13.28 16.39 16.78
CA GLY A 103 11.82 16.51 16.77
C GLY A 103 11.09 15.17 16.66
N ILE A 104 9.90 15.13 17.24
CA ILE A 104 9.03 13.95 17.27
C ILE A 104 7.66 14.35 16.73
N ASN A 105 7.23 13.67 15.68
CA ASN A 105 5.93 13.89 15.07
C ASN A 105 5.12 12.59 15.12
N SER A 106 3.81 12.71 14.90
CA SER A 106 2.90 11.55 14.89
C SER A 106 1.91 11.64 13.75
N ALA A 107 1.47 10.48 13.27
CA ALA A 107 0.44 10.36 12.26
C ALA A 107 -0.54 9.25 12.64
N GLN A 108 -1.81 9.39 12.29
CA GLN A 108 -2.85 8.41 12.58
C GLN A 108 -3.75 8.21 11.36
N GLN A 109 -4.35 7.03 11.25
CA GLN A 109 -5.29 6.71 10.19
C GLN A 109 -6.31 5.70 10.69
N ALA A 110 -7.56 5.84 10.24
CA ALA A 110 -8.61 4.85 10.43
C ALA A 110 -9.49 4.77 9.17
N GLU A 111 -9.73 3.58 8.68
CA GLU A 111 -10.51 3.29 7.47
C GLU A 111 -11.48 2.13 7.70
N VAL A 112 -12.64 2.21 7.04
CA VAL A 112 -13.58 1.11 6.87
C VAL A 112 -13.68 0.78 5.39
N ILE A 113 -13.32 -0.44 5.01
CA ILE A 113 -13.27 -0.90 3.62
C ILE A 113 -14.30 -2.01 3.42
N ARG A 114 -15.26 -1.78 2.52
CA ARG A 114 -16.27 -2.77 2.13
C ARG A 114 -15.78 -3.58 0.93
N GLY A 115 -15.81 -4.90 1.05
CA GLY A 115 -15.68 -5.82 -0.08
C GLY A 115 -16.88 -5.71 -1.01
N LEU A 116 -16.61 -5.40 -2.28
CA LEU A 116 -17.60 -5.24 -3.35
C LEU A 116 -17.71 -6.50 -4.21
N ILE A 117 -16.56 -7.09 -4.56
CA ILE A 117 -16.44 -8.29 -5.40
C ILE A 117 -15.48 -9.27 -4.74
N GLY A 118 -15.83 -10.56 -4.77
CA GLY A 118 -15.02 -11.63 -4.19
C GLY A 118 -15.11 -11.69 -2.66
N GLY A 119 -14.14 -12.35 -2.03
CA GLY A 119 -14.03 -12.43 -0.56
C GLY A 119 -14.68 -13.65 0.08
N ASN A 120 -15.36 -14.50 -0.69
CA ASN A 120 -15.98 -15.76 -0.22
C ASN A 120 -15.00 -16.94 -0.18
N LYS A 121 -13.86 -16.82 -0.86
CA LYS A 121 -12.77 -17.82 -0.92
C LYS A 121 -11.45 -17.13 -0.60
N ALA A 122 -10.46 -17.87 -0.12
CA ALA A 122 -9.11 -17.35 0.14
C ALA A 122 -8.35 -16.91 -1.13
N LEU A 123 -8.67 -17.50 -2.28
CA LEU A 123 -8.03 -17.25 -3.58
C LEU A 123 -8.98 -16.55 -4.56
N GLY A 124 -8.41 -15.91 -5.58
CA GLY A 124 -9.09 -15.25 -6.68
C GLY A 124 -9.11 -13.72 -6.59
N PHE A 125 -9.89 -13.12 -7.49
CA PHE A 125 -10.04 -11.67 -7.58
C PHE A 125 -10.90 -11.10 -6.45
N ARG A 126 -10.49 -9.94 -5.91
CA ARG A 126 -11.26 -9.16 -4.95
C ARG A 126 -11.17 -7.67 -5.26
N LEU A 127 -12.29 -7.00 -5.08
CA LEU A 127 -12.41 -5.55 -5.17
C LEU A 127 -13.10 -5.02 -3.91
N GLY A 128 -12.60 -3.92 -3.37
CA GLY A 128 -13.17 -3.23 -2.23
C GLY A 128 -13.10 -1.71 -2.40
N ALA A 129 -13.98 -1.02 -1.69
CA ALA A 129 -13.94 0.43 -1.58
C ALA A 129 -14.18 0.84 -0.12
N GLY A 130 -13.52 1.90 0.33
CA GLY A 130 -13.57 2.33 1.71
C GLY A 130 -13.44 3.83 1.88
N LEU A 131 -13.80 4.28 3.08
CA LEU A 131 -13.66 5.65 3.53
C LEU A 131 -12.94 5.66 4.88
N GLY A 132 -12.30 6.77 5.19
CA GLY A 132 -11.59 6.93 6.43
C GLY A 132 -11.18 8.36 6.72
N LEU A 133 -10.43 8.51 7.81
CA LEU A 133 -9.82 9.77 8.23
C LEU A 133 -8.36 9.51 8.53
N SER A 134 -7.52 10.51 8.30
CA SER A 134 -6.15 10.53 8.81
C SER A 134 -5.80 11.86 9.44
N ARG A 135 -4.74 11.84 10.23
CA ARG A 135 -3.95 13.01 10.57
C ARG A 135 -2.50 12.72 10.19
N ASP A 136 -1.92 13.57 9.37
CA ASP A 136 -0.56 13.40 8.87
C ASP A 136 0.51 13.87 9.88
N TRP A 137 1.78 13.74 9.48
CA TRP A 137 2.94 14.14 10.27
C TRP A 137 3.03 15.65 10.54
N SER A 138 2.38 16.47 9.72
CA SER A 138 2.23 17.93 9.92
C SER A 138 1.03 18.27 10.81
N SER A 139 0.36 17.28 11.40
CA SER A 139 -0.84 17.44 12.21
C SER A 139 -2.07 17.93 11.43
N THR A 140 -2.07 17.77 10.11
CA THR A 140 -3.21 18.11 9.26
C THR A 140 -4.15 16.92 9.16
N ALA A 141 -5.43 17.16 9.47
CA ALA A 141 -6.47 16.15 9.33
C ALA A 141 -6.95 16.06 7.87
N SER A 142 -7.31 14.86 7.43
CA SER A 142 -7.77 14.62 6.07
C SER A 142 -8.84 13.54 6.00
N ALA A 143 -9.72 13.64 5.00
CA ALA A 143 -10.65 12.59 4.63
C ALA A 143 -10.01 11.69 3.57
N ILE A 144 -10.20 10.37 3.72
CA ILE A 144 -9.67 9.35 2.83
C ILE A 144 -10.81 8.64 2.10
N SER A 145 -10.61 8.40 0.80
CA SER A 145 -11.32 7.36 0.06
C SER A 145 -10.32 6.38 -0.54
N ARG A 146 -10.63 5.08 -0.54
CA ARG A 146 -9.75 4.05 -1.08
C ARG A 146 -10.50 3.05 -1.94
N ILE A 147 -9.90 2.66 -3.06
CA ILE A 147 -10.25 1.48 -3.84
C ILE A 147 -9.11 0.47 -3.68
N THR A 148 -9.46 -0.78 -3.37
CA THR A 148 -8.51 -1.88 -3.24
C THR A 148 -8.84 -2.97 -4.23
N ALA A 149 -7.86 -3.45 -4.99
CA ALA A 149 -7.98 -4.64 -5.82
C ALA A 149 -6.91 -5.65 -5.40
N SER A 150 -7.25 -6.93 -5.42
CA SER A 150 -6.25 -7.99 -5.24
C SER A 150 -6.59 -9.21 -6.06
N PHE A 151 -5.56 -9.97 -6.40
CA PHE A 151 -5.67 -11.26 -7.03
C PHE A 151 -4.71 -12.22 -6.34
N ASP A 152 -5.28 -13.19 -5.63
CA ASP A 152 -4.52 -14.16 -4.85
C ASP A 152 -4.55 -15.53 -5.53
N GLU A 153 -3.38 -16.09 -5.81
CA GLU A 153 -3.19 -17.47 -6.27
C GLU A 153 -2.25 -18.23 -5.35
N GLN A 154 -2.17 -19.55 -5.52
CA GLN A 154 -1.34 -20.41 -4.65
C GLN A 154 0.15 -20.01 -4.63
N ARG A 155 0.66 -19.51 -5.76
CA ARG A 155 2.09 -19.19 -5.94
C ARG A 155 2.37 -17.70 -6.11
N TRP A 156 1.37 -16.87 -6.33
CA TRP A 156 1.61 -15.44 -6.53
C TRP A 156 0.43 -14.62 -6.06
N ARG A 157 0.70 -13.36 -5.76
CA ARG A 157 -0.28 -12.40 -5.29
C ARG A 157 0.01 -11.06 -5.92
N LEU A 158 -1.04 -10.40 -6.37
CA LEU A 158 -1.04 -9.01 -6.83
C LEU A 158 -2.02 -8.20 -5.99
N LEU A 159 -1.63 -7.01 -5.58
CA LEU A 159 -2.48 -6.07 -4.85
C LEU A 159 -2.29 -4.68 -5.44
N GLY A 160 -3.39 -3.96 -5.68
CA GLY A 160 -3.41 -2.57 -6.10
C GLY A 160 -4.30 -1.73 -5.19
N ASN A 161 -3.90 -0.50 -4.93
CA ASN A 161 -4.65 0.50 -4.17
C ASN A 161 -4.66 1.82 -4.92
N LEU A 162 -5.82 2.46 -4.96
CA LEU A 162 -5.96 3.87 -5.28
C LEU A 162 -6.55 4.56 -4.06
N ARG A 163 -5.87 5.57 -3.54
CA ARG A 163 -6.26 6.38 -2.39
C ARG A 163 -6.39 7.83 -2.85
N PHE A 164 -7.48 8.45 -2.43
CA PHE A 164 -7.75 9.86 -2.59
C PHE A 164 -7.77 10.49 -1.22
N GLU A 165 -7.11 11.62 -1.05
CA GLU A 165 -7.00 12.31 0.22
C GLU A 165 -7.42 13.77 0.09
N LYS A 166 -8.37 14.22 0.92
CA LYS A 166 -8.72 15.63 1.03
C LYS A 166 -8.23 16.16 2.37
N ALA A 167 -7.14 16.93 2.36
CA ALA A 167 -6.70 17.67 3.53
C ALA A 167 -7.73 18.73 3.95
N PHE A 168 -7.94 18.89 5.26
CA PHE A 168 -8.75 19.96 5.85
C PHE A 168 -7.93 21.23 6.11
N ASP A 169 -6.98 21.50 5.20
CA ASP A 169 -6.19 22.72 5.14
C ASP A 169 -6.51 23.42 3.81
N LYS A 170 -6.68 24.75 3.88
CA LYS A 170 -6.97 25.58 2.70
C LYS A 170 -5.73 25.87 1.85
N THR A 171 -4.54 25.66 2.41
CA THR A 171 -3.26 25.89 1.74
C THR A 171 -2.75 24.67 0.96
N ARG A 172 -3.32 23.49 1.21
CA ARG A 172 -3.01 22.24 0.52
C ARG A 172 -3.90 22.02 -0.70
N ASP A 173 -3.48 21.09 -1.54
CA ASP A 173 -4.19 20.75 -2.76
C ASP A 173 -5.62 20.26 -2.49
N LYS A 174 -6.44 20.35 -3.55
CA LYS A 174 -7.84 19.98 -3.46
C LYS A 174 -8.01 18.49 -3.28
N LEU A 175 -7.10 17.66 -3.77
CA LEU A 175 -7.20 16.21 -3.66
C LEU A 175 -5.86 15.56 -4.00
N ASP A 176 -5.28 14.85 -3.04
CA ASP A 176 -4.02 14.12 -3.26
C ASP A 176 -4.36 12.72 -3.77
N PHE A 177 -3.68 12.30 -4.84
CA PHE A 177 -3.84 10.96 -5.43
C PHE A 177 -2.63 10.08 -5.14
N ILE A 178 -2.90 8.99 -4.44
CA ILE A 178 -1.90 8.01 -4.00
C ILE A 178 -2.24 6.65 -4.61
N SER A 179 -1.26 5.99 -5.22
CA SER A 179 -1.42 4.64 -5.78
C SER A 179 -0.37 3.71 -5.22
N ALA A 180 -0.74 2.48 -4.84
CA ALA A 180 0.22 1.47 -4.43
C ALA A 180 -0.03 0.15 -5.16
N ILE A 181 1.02 -0.51 -5.61
CA ILE A 181 0.97 -1.81 -6.27
C ILE A 181 1.99 -2.73 -5.62
N GLY A 182 1.60 -3.94 -5.28
CA GLY A 182 2.48 -4.97 -4.75
C GLY A 182 2.31 -6.26 -5.53
N PHE A 183 3.42 -6.87 -5.93
CA PHE A 183 3.47 -8.21 -6.50
C PHE A 183 4.40 -9.07 -5.67
N GLN A 184 4.03 -10.33 -5.45
CA GLN A 184 4.93 -11.32 -4.87
C GLN A 184 4.72 -12.70 -5.48
N HIS A 185 5.81 -13.45 -5.61
CA HIS A 185 5.85 -14.84 -6.03
C HIS A 185 6.45 -15.70 -4.90
N ARG A 186 5.85 -16.85 -4.65
CA ARG A 186 6.29 -17.82 -3.64
C ARG A 186 7.49 -18.60 -4.18
N ILE A 187 8.64 -18.42 -3.55
CA ILE A 187 9.88 -19.11 -3.92
C ILE A 187 10.08 -20.42 -3.14
N ASN A 188 9.57 -20.48 -1.90
CA ASN A 188 9.65 -21.66 -1.05
C ASN A 188 8.46 -21.66 -0.07
N GLU A 189 8.39 -22.63 0.83
CA GLU A 189 7.44 -22.64 1.92
C GLU A 189 7.63 -21.43 2.84
N GLY A 190 6.61 -20.58 2.89
CA GLY A 190 6.60 -19.36 3.69
C GLY A 190 7.36 -18.19 3.09
N TRP A 191 8.25 -18.39 2.11
CA TRP A 191 9.03 -17.31 1.50
C TRP A 191 8.43 -16.80 0.20
N TYR A 192 8.33 -15.48 0.08
CA TYR A 192 7.90 -14.79 -1.12
C TYR A 192 8.87 -13.66 -1.46
N LEU A 193 9.12 -13.47 -2.76
CA LEU A 193 9.89 -12.36 -3.31
C LEU A 193 9.04 -11.62 -4.32
N GLY A 194 9.29 -10.32 -4.47
CA GLY A 194 8.61 -9.51 -5.47
C GLY A 194 9.01 -8.06 -5.37
N PHE A 195 8.05 -7.18 -5.61
CA PHE A 195 8.26 -5.74 -5.55
C PHE A 195 7.02 -5.02 -5.02
N GLU A 196 7.26 -3.82 -4.49
CA GLU A 196 6.22 -2.84 -4.23
C GLU A 196 6.56 -1.54 -4.96
N ALA A 197 5.52 -0.88 -5.46
CA ALA A 197 5.58 0.44 -6.04
C ALA A 197 4.55 1.34 -5.36
N LEU A 198 4.92 2.58 -5.08
CA LEU A 198 4.08 3.59 -4.47
C LEU A 198 4.23 4.89 -5.25
N GLY A 199 3.11 5.48 -5.62
CA GLY A 199 3.00 6.81 -6.19
C GLY A 199 2.23 7.71 -5.25
N GLN A 200 2.68 8.94 -5.08
CA GLN A 200 2.03 9.98 -4.29
C GLN A 200 2.03 11.28 -5.10
N ASP A 201 1.05 12.14 -4.84
CA ASP A 201 0.85 13.44 -5.51
C ASP A 201 0.74 13.26 -7.04
N LEU A 202 0.09 12.18 -7.51
CA LEU A 202 0.10 11.81 -8.94
C LEU A 202 -0.70 12.80 -9.81
N GLU A 203 -1.54 13.62 -9.22
CA GLU A 203 -2.14 14.78 -9.87
C GLU A 203 -1.11 15.74 -10.43
N GLY A 204 0.11 15.77 -9.89
CA GLY A 204 1.25 16.50 -10.46
C GLY A 204 1.65 16.02 -11.88
N PHE A 205 1.08 14.94 -12.42
CA PHE A 205 1.22 14.58 -13.85
C PHE A 205 0.31 15.38 -14.78
N TRP A 206 -0.78 15.97 -14.28
CA TRP A 206 -1.75 16.73 -15.09
C TRP A 206 -2.08 18.12 -14.53
N GLU A 207 -1.76 18.41 -13.27
CA GLU A 207 -1.88 19.73 -12.65
C GLU A 207 -0.52 20.45 -12.69
N LYS A 208 -0.49 21.66 -13.27
CA LYS A 208 0.75 22.44 -13.45
C LYS A 208 1.16 23.22 -12.21
N ASP A 209 0.18 23.59 -11.40
CA ASP A 209 0.31 24.44 -10.21
C ASP A 209 0.14 23.60 -8.93
N GLU A 210 0.79 22.43 -8.89
CA GLU A 210 0.77 21.53 -7.72
C GLU A 210 1.55 22.17 -6.55
N ALA A 211 0.97 22.12 -5.35
CA ALA A 211 1.46 22.86 -4.19
C ALA A 211 2.53 22.12 -3.38
N GLU A 212 2.77 20.83 -3.65
CA GLU A 212 3.49 19.88 -2.79
C GLU A 212 4.77 19.29 -3.40
N GLY A 213 5.24 19.90 -4.49
CA GLY A 213 6.53 19.66 -5.13
C GLY A 213 6.52 18.64 -6.27
N GLY A 214 5.37 18.06 -6.60
CA GLY A 214 5.12 17.20 -7.73
C GLY A 214 5.04 15.71 -7.36
N ALA A 215 4.67 14.92 -8.37
CA ALA A 215 4.44 13.49 -8.23
C ALA A 215 5.71 12.76 -7.80
N LYS A 216 5.63 11.95 -6.75
CA LYS A 216 6.72 11.12 -6.23
C LYS A 216 6.41 9.65 -6.46
N VAL A 217 7.43 8.88 -6.83
CA VAL A 217 7.31 7.44 -7.08
C VAL A 217 8.42 6.66 -6.39
N MET A 218 8.09 5.51 -5.84
CA MET A 218 9.02 4.53 -5.30
C MET A 218 8.74 3.19 -5.96
N ILE A 219 9.80 2.47 -6.32
CA ILE A 219 9.73 1.07 -6.68
C ILE A 219 10.90 0.34 -6.03
N GLY A 220 10.61 -0.80 -5.41
CA GLY A 220 11.60 -1.50 -4.59
C GLY A 220 11.31 -2.98 -4.47
N PRO A 221 12.34 -3.81 -4.22
CA PRO A 221 12.15 -5.21 -3.91
C PRO A 221 11.35 -5.39 -2.62
N SER A 222 10.57 -6.46 -2.56
CA SER A 222 9.83 -6.88 -1.37
C SER A 222 10.13 -8.34 -1.04
N ILE A 223 10.38 -8.63 0.23
CA ILE A 223 10.52 -9.99 0.75
C ILE A 223 9.52 -10.23 1.87
N ASN A 224 8.89 -11.39 1.85
CA ASN A 224 7.90 -11.81 2.85
C ASN A 224 8.21 -13.20 3.37
N LEU A 225 8.07 -13.37 4.68
CA LEU A 225 8.19 -14.62 5.41
C LEU A 225 6.91 -14.89 6.21
N SER A 226 6.19 -15.96 5.87
CA SER A 226 4.97 -16.43 6.53
C SER A 226 5.14 -17.90 6.95
N PRO A 227 5.72 -18.17 8.13
CA PRO A 227 5.98 -19.53 8.59
C PRO A 227 4.69 -20.34 8.83
N LYS A 228 4.71 -21.62 8.45
CA LYS A 228 3.51 -22.48 8.47
C LYS A 228 2.83 -22.59 9.84
N GLN A 229 3.58 -22.62 10.93
CA GLN A 229 3.06 -22.83 12.28
C GLN A 229 3.24 -21.62 13.20
N SER A 230 3.50 -20.43 12.64
CA SER A 230 3.67 -19.20 13.44
C SER A 230 2.48 -18.27 13.34
N LYS A 231 2.10 -17.61 14.44
CA LYS A 231 1.19 -16.45 14.41
C LYS A 231 1.86 -15.21 13.79
N LEU A 232 3.18 -15.22 13.70
CA LEU A 232 3.98 -14.14 13.17
C LEU A 232 4.23 -14.30 11.67
N SER A 233 4.24 -13.18 10.95
CA SER A 233 4.82 -13.09 9.60
C SER A 233 5.58 -11.78 9.46
N PHE A 234 6.61 -11.79 8.62
CA PHE A 234 7.56 -10.70 8.47
C PHE A 234 7.57 -10.21 7.03
N SER A 235 7.74 -8.91 6.85
CA SER A 235 7.84 -8.29 5.54
C SER A 235 8.93 -7.22 5.57
N LEU A 236 9.69 -7.09 4.48
CA LEU A 236 10.68 -6.04 4.29
C LEU A 236 10.56 -5.54 2.85
N SER A 237 10.49 -4.22 2.69
CA SER A 237 10.36 -3.57 1.40
C SER A 237 10.94 -2.17 1.46
N GLY A 238 11.40 -1.67 0.32
CA GLY A 238 12.03 -0.37 0.25
C GLY A 238 12.72 -0.15 -1.08
N GLY A 239 12.99 1.10 -1.38
CA GLY A 239 13.60 1.49 -2.63
C GLY A 239 13.85 2.99 -2.73
N PRO A 240 14.48 3.41 -3.82
CA PRO A 240 14.63 4.83 -4.12
C PRO A 240 13.28 5.50 -4.35
N VAL A 241 13.17 6.75 -3.91
CA VAL A 241 12.01 7.62 -4.10
C VAL A 241 12.41 8.72 -5.08
N PHE A 242 11.77 8.76 -6.23
CA PHE A 242 12.04 9.69 -7.32
C PHE A 242 10.93 10.72 -7.46
N TYR A 243 11.28 11.94 -7.85
CA TYR A 243 10.31 12.90 -8.36
C TYR A 243 10.06 12.57 -9.83
N ALA A 244 8.83 12.17 -10.15
CA ALA A 244 8.39 11.92 -11.51
C ALA A 244 7.97 13.21 -12.22
N THR A 245 7.48 14.20 -11.48
CA THR A 245 7.25 15.57 -11.96
C THR A 245 7.82 16.58 -10.97
N ARG A 246 7.99 17.83 -11.43
CA ARG A 246 8.41 18.98 -10.62
C ARG A 246 7.52 20.16 -11.00
N SER A 247 6.99 20.89 -10.02
CA SER A 247 6.26 22.14 -10.31
C SER A 247 7.23 23.24 -10.77
N SER A 248 6.73 24.22 -11.53
CA SER A 248 7.53 25.27 -12.19
C SER A 248 7.99 26.40 -11.26
N VAL A 249 7.94 26.23 -9.94
CA VAL A 249 8.55 27.18 -9.00
C VAL A 249 10.07 27.03 -9.10
N VAL A 250 10.71 27.99 -9.77
CA VAL A 250 12.10 27.95 -10.24
C VAL A 250 13.08 27.46 -9.15
N PRO A 251 13.64 26.25 -9.27
CA PRO A 251 14.83 25.87 -8.53
C PRO A 251 16.02 26.58 -9.18
N SER A 252 16.73 27.38 -8.39
CA SER A 252 17.94 28.11 -8.78
C SER A 252 18.84 27.33 -9.75
N GLU A 253 19.17 27.96 -10.88
CA GLU A 253 20.01 27.39 -11.94
C GLU A 253 21.47 27.30 -11.48
N ALA A 254 21.88 26.12 -11.04
CA ALA A 254 23.29 25.75 -10.95
C ALA A 254 23.50 24.34 -11.51
N ILE A 255 24.35 24.24 -12.54
CA ILE A 255 24.80 22.97 -13.12
C ILE A 255 25.67 22.25 -12.09
N ARG A 256 25.25 21.07 -11.61
CA ARG A 256 26.05 20.20 -10.73
C ARG A 256 25.83 18.73 -11.05
N GLU A 257 26.93 18.01 -11.26
CA GLU A 257 26.97 16.58 -11.50
C GLU A 257 26.52 15.81 -10.24
N ILE A 258 25.48 15.00 -10.39
CA ILE A 258 24.86 14.15 -9.35
C ILE A 258 24.24 14.97 -8.18
N GLY A 259 22.96 15.32 -8.37
CA GLY A 259 21.96 15.51 -7.31
C GLY A 259 22.34 16.45 -6.15
N SER A 260 22.05 17.75 -6.31
CA SER A 260 22.20 18.70 -5.21
C SER A 260 21.26 18.37 -4.03
N VAL A 261 21.80 18.49 -2.83
CA VAL A 261 21.24 18.15 -1.51
C VAL A 261 19.90 18.86 -1.18
N ALA A 262 19.48 19.84 -1.97
CA ALA A 262 18.20 20.56 -1.82
C ALA A 262 17.09 20.06 -2.77
N SER A 263 17.37 19.08 -3.64
CA SER A 263 16.43 18.58 -4.67
C SER A 263 16.62 17.10 -5.03
N GLY A 264 17.27 16.33 -4.15
CA GLY A 264 17.67 14.96 -4.43
C GLY A 264 16.54 13.94 -4.24
N ASN A 265 16.54 12.91 -5.08
CA ASN A 265 15.80 11.67 -4.84
C ASN A 265 16.09 11.15 -3.42
N GLY A 266 15.08 10.55 -2.82
CA GLY A 266 15.17 9.94 -1.50
C GLY A 266 15.27 8.42 -1.57
N TYR A 267 15.12 7.80 -0.42
CA TYR A 267 14.88 6.36 -0.32
C TYR A 267 14.06 6.06 0.93
N THR A 268 13.44 4.89 0.95
CA THR A 268 12.80 4.36 2.13
C THR A 268 13.08 2.87 2.27
N ILE A 269 13.19 2.41 3.51
CA ILE A 269 13.15 1.01 3.89
C ILE A 269 12.14 0.85 5.01
N ARG A 270 11.33 -0.20 4.95
CA ARG A 270 10.33 -0.52 5.97
C ARG A 270 10.34 -2.02 6.24
N ALA A 271 10.29 -2.36 7.53
CA ALA A 271 10.12 -3.71 8.02
C ALA A 271 8.79 -3.80 8.78
N LEU A 272 8.06 -4.89 8.61
CA LEU A 272 6.75 -5.13 9.20
C LEU A 272 6.75 -6.50 9.87
N VAL A 273 6.22 -6.53 11.09
CA VAL A 273 5.88 -7.76 11.81
C VAL A 273 4.38 -7.79 11.98
N ASN A 274 3.73 -8.82 11.45
CA ASN A 274 2.31 -9.07 11.65
C ASN A 274 2.13 -10.17 12.69
N PHE A 275 1.18 -9.97 13.60
CA PHE A 275 0.72 -10.97 14.56
C PHE A 275 -0.76 -11.25 14.32
N ASN A 276 -1.07 -12.48 13.92
CA ASN A 276 -2.44 -12.93 13.73
C ASN A 276 -3.00 -13.43 15.08
N LEU A 277 -4.05 -12.79 15.59
CA LEU A 277 -4.61 -13.10 16.90
C LEU A 277 -5.22 -14.51 16.95
N HIS A 278 -5.74 -14.97 15.81
CA HIS A 278 -6.43 -16.25 15.69
C HIS A 278 -5.66 -17.16 14.73
N LYS A 279 -4.83 -18.04 15.28
CA LYS A 279 -4.22 -19.16 14.55
C LYS A 279 -4.32 -20.39 15.42
#